data_AF-A0A1B6CV60-F1
#
_entry.id   AF-A0A1B6CV60-F1
#
_cell.length_a   1.000
_cell.length_b   1.000
_cell.length_c   1.000
_cell.angle_alpha   90.00
_cell.angle_beta   90.00
_cell.angle_gamma   90.00
#
_symmetry.space_group_name_H-M   'P 1'
#
loop_
_entity.id
_entity.type
_entity.pdbx_description
1 polymer ?
#
loop_
_entity_poly.entity_id
_entity_poly.type
_entity_poly.pdbx_seq_one_letter_code
_entity_poly.pdbx_strand_id
1 'polypeptide(L)'
;VDMKKSNSQVVILKNVDLKASGLYRCEVSAEAPSFTSVHGEAKMEVFLLPNEDPKISGEEKVYQVGDIVNLNCTSGLSYPPARLKWFVNNEQVGPDYEDVVKIHGLMTSIAGLRLKVAPKHFMEGHLKIRCVATISAMSAPTSGPPTPPVPSPVLQHQRLAASPPPHHLDTKEALYFVRGSSCRSRKSVLYLILGLSIINTWLNT
;
A
#
# COMPACT_ATOMS: atom_id res chain seq x y z
N VAL A 1 2.14 -2.97 32.31
CA VAL A 1 2.79 -1.64 32.46
C VAL A 1 4.19 -1.84 33.00
N ASP A 2 5.19 -1.12 32.51
CA ASP A 2 6.54 -1.10 33.04
C ASP A 2 6.68 -0.06 34.15
N MET A 3 6.46 -0.46 35.40
CA MET A 3 6.52 0.46 36.55
C MET A 3 7.90 1.10 36.74
N LYS A 4 8.98 0.49 36.24
CA LYS A 4 10.34 1.05 36.35
C LYS A 4 10.64 2.14 35.32
N LYS A 5 9.87 2.18 34.22
CA LYS A 5 10.05 3.15 33.12
C LYS A 5 8.88 4.12 32.99
N SER A 6 7.85 3.94 33.79
CA SER A 6 6.68 4.82 33.84
C SER A 6 6.81 5.81 34.99
N ASN A 7 6.18 6.96 34.86
CA ASN A 7 6.12 8.00 35.89
C ASN A 7 4.74 8.70 35.87
N SER A 8 4.61 9.84 36.53
CA SER A 8 3.35 10.60 36.63
C SER A 8 2.85 11.18 35.31
N GLN A 9 3.67 11.20 34.25
CA GLN A 9 3.31 11.77 32.95
C GLN A 9 3.36 10.74 31.81
N VAL A 10 4.18 9.70 31.94
CA VAL A 10 4.46 8.73 30.87
C VAL A 10 4.16 7.32 31.35
N VAL A 11 3.32 6.60 30.60
CA VAL A 11 3.02 5.19 30.83
C VAL A 11 3.68 4.35 29.75
N ILE A 12 4.61 3.48 30.16
CA ILE A 12 5.25 2.52 29.25
C ILE A 12 4.54 1.18 29.36
N LEU A 13 3.99 0.70 28.24
CA LEU A 13 3.36 -0.61 28.15
C LEU A 13 4.38 -1.68 27.76
N LYS A 14 4.20 -2.89 28.26
CA LYS A 14 4.99 -4.09 27.94
C LYS A 14 4.05 -5.13 27.39
N ASN A 15 4.55 -5.97 26.47
CA ASN A 15 3.78 -7.05 25.86
C ASN A 15 2.46 -6.54 25.25
N VAL A 16 2.57 -5.50 24.42
CA VAL A 16 1.42 -4.89 23.74
C VAL A 16 0.96 -5.84 22.63
N ASP A 17 -0.31 -6.22 22.65
CA ASP A 17 -0.97 -7.02 21.62
C ASP A 17 -2.11 -6.23 20.95
N LEU A 18 -2.78 -6.84 19.98
CA LEU A 18 -3.90 -6.20 19.28
C LEU A 18 -5.04 -5.77 20.22
N LYS A 19 -5.23 -6.48 21.34
CA LYS A 19 -6.29 -6.20 22.34
C LYS A 19 -5.99 -4.96 23.17
N ALA A 20 -4.73 -4.51 23.21
CA ALA A 20 -4.37 -3.24 23.82
C ALA A 20 -4.84 -2.03 22.99
N SER A 21 -5.37 -2.20 21.78
CA SER A 21 -5.98 -1.09 21.04
C SER A 21 -7.21 -0.57 21.79
N GLY A 22 -7.32 0.75 21.96
CA GLY A 22 -8.43 1.32 22.71
C GLY A 22 -8.26 2.80 23.04
N LEU A 23 -9.24 3.34 23.77
CA LEU A 23 -9.20 4.69 24.30
C LEU A 23 -8.50 4.67 25.68
N TYR A 24 -7.40 5.40 25.79
CA TYR A 24 -6.63 5.54 27.02
C TYR A 24 -6.94 6.89 27.64
N ARG A 25 -7.22 6.89 28.94
CA ARG A 25 -7.52 8.08 29.74
C ARG A 25 -6.43 8.31 30.77
N CYS A 26 -5.90 9.53 30.81
CA CYS A 26 -5.10 10.03 31.91
C CYS A 26 -5.99 10.90 32.80
N GLU A 27 -6.01 10.66 34.11
CA GLU A 27 -6.80 11.43 35.07
C GLU A 27 -5.93 11.84 36.25
N VAL A 28 -6.08 13.10 36.68
CA VAL A 28 -5.41 13.68 37.85
C VAL A 28 -6.48 14.23 38.77
N SER A 29 -6.46 13.81 40.04
CA SER A 29 -7.44 14.19 41.05
C SER A 29 -6.77 14.97 42.18
N ALA A 30 -7.40 16.06 42.62
CA ALA A 30 -7.04 16.78 43.83
C ALA A 30 -7.57 16.03 45.07
N GLU A 31 -6.82 16.09 46.18
CA GLU A 31 -7.23 15.52 47.46
C GLU A 31 -8.16 16.49 48.24
N ALA A 32 -8.57 16.08 49.45
CA ALA A 32 -9.38 16.88 50.33
C ALA A 32 -8.84 18.31 50.50
N PRO A 33 -9.71 19.34 50.56
CA PRO A 33 -11.17 19.26 50.66
C PRO A 33 -11.92 19.29 49.31
N SER A 34 -11.24 19.44 48.17
CA SER A 34 -11.89 19.83 46.91
C SER A 34 -12.22 18.69 45.94
N PHE A 35 -11.57 17.52 46.04
CA PHE A 35 -11.87 16.29 45.28
C PHE A 35 -12.12 16.46 43.76
N THR A 36 -11.54 17.48 43.13
CA THR A 36 -11.75 17.76 41.70
C THR A 36 -10.83 16.89 40.83
N SER A 37 -11.34 16.39 39.69
CA SER A 37 -10.55 15.63 38.71
C SER A 37 -10.47 16.35 37.36
N VAL A 38 -9.31 16.28 36.71
CA VAL A 38 -9.12 16.64 35.30
C VAL A 38 -8.64 15.42 34.53
N HIS A 39 -9.09 15.26 33.29
CA HIS A 39 -8.69 14.12 32.47
C HIS A 39 -8.44 14.51 31.01
N GLY A 40 -7.66 13.69 30.34
CA GLY A 40 -7.45 13.73 28.89
C GLY A 40 -7.47 12.32 28.32
N GLU A 41 -7.88 12.19 27.07
CA GLU A 41 -8.05 10.89 26.41
C GLU A 41 -7.33 10.85 25.06
N ALA A 42 -6.78 9.69 24.72
CA ALA A 42 -6.13 9.44 23.44
C ALA A 42 -6.40 8.01 22.96
N LYS A 43 -6.64 7.83 21.66
CA LYS A 43 -6.83 6.50 21.06
C LYS A 43 -5.47 5.91 20.69
N MET A 44 -5.18 4.71 21.19
CA MET A 44 -4.05 3.91 20.75
C MET A 44 -4.56 2.79 19.84
N GLU A 45 -3.87 2.57 18.72
CA GLU A 45 -4.17 1.47 17.80
C GLU A 45 -2.89 0.65 17.59
N VAL A 46 -3.01 -0.66 17.72
CA VAL A 46 -1.89 -1.59 17.60
C VAL A 46 -2.02 -2.33 16.29
N PHE A 47 -0.96 -2.27 15.48
CA PHE A 47 -0.91 -2.91 14.18
C PHE A 47 -0.05 -4.17 14.23
N LEU A 48 -0.43 -5.17 13.44
CA LEU A 48 0.43 -6.27 13.10
C LEU A 48 0.88 -6.11 11.65
N LEU A 49 2.18 -5.86 11.47
CA LEU A 49 2.79 -5.76 10.14
C LEU A 49 3.11 -7.16 9.60
N PRO A 50 3.01 -7.37 8.28
CA PRO A 50 3.36 -8.63 7.66
C PRO A 50 4.87 -8.85 7.75
N ASN A 51 5.26 -10.07 8.09
CA ASN A 51 6.68 -10.44 8.12
C ASN A 51 7.22 -10.74 6.71
N GLU A 52 6.34 -11.05 5.77
CA GLU A 52 6.67 -11.48 4.41
C GLU A 52 6.25 -10.43 3.38
N ASP A 53 7.01 -10.35 2.29
CA ASP A 53 6.64 -9.58 1.11
C ASP A 53 5.38 -10.18 0.45
N PRO A 54 4.57 -9.37 -0.27
CA PRO A 54 3.45 -9.93 -1.01
C PRO A 54 3.94 -10.95 -2.05
N LYS A 55 3.14 -11.96 -2.34
CA LYS A 55 3.48 -13.01 -3.32
C LYS A 55 2.64 -12.85 -4.58
N ILE A 56 3.30 -12.79 -5.73
CA ILE A 56 2.65 -12.89 -7.04
C ILE A 56 2.54 -14.37 -7.41
N SER A 57 1.37 -14.79 -7.88
CA SER A 57 1.08 -16.14 -8.37
C SER A 57 0.25 -16.10 -9.67
N GLY A 58 0.20 -17.21 -10.40
CA GLY A 58 -0.46 -17.30 -11.72
C GLY A 58 0.46 -16.99 -12.90
N GLU A 59 1.77 -16.91 -12.64
CA GLU A 59 2.77 -16.55 -13.61
C GLU A 59 3.09 -17.67 -14.61
N GLU A 60 3.20 -17.30 -15.89
CA GLU A 60 3.69 -18.18 -16.95
C GLU A 60 5.11 -17.81 -17.39
N LYS A 61 5.88 -18.79 -17.85
CA LYS A 61 7.30 -18.58 -18.18
C LYS A 61 7.52 -17.59 -19.34
N VAL A 62 6.58 -17.50 -20.26
CA VAL A 62 6.69 -16.68 -21.48
C VAL A 62 5.32 -16.13 -21.82
N TYR A 63 5.24 -14.82 -22.09
CA TYR A 63 4.05 -14.18 -22.64
C TYR A 63 4.38 -13.51 -23.98
N GLN A 64 3.44 -13.59 -24.91
CA GLN A 64 3.48 -12.98 -26.23
C GLN A 64 2.43 -11.87 -26.33
N VAL A 65 2.59 -11.01 -27.35
CA VAL A 65 1.58 -10.00 -27.67
C VAL A 65 0.27 -10.70 -28.04
N GLY A 66 -0.82 -10.30 -27.37
CA GLY A 66 -2.14 -10.91 -27.53
C GLY A 66 -2.55 -11.79 -26.35
N ASP A 67 -1.59 -12.31 -25.59
CA ASP A 67 -1.85 -13.16 -24.42
C ASP A 67 -2.54 -12.38 -23.30
N ILE A 68 -3.17 -13.12 -22.39
CA ILE A 68 -3.78 -12.57 -21.19
C ILE A 68 -2.92 -12.97 -20.00
N VAL A 69 -2.26 -11.99 -19.42
CA VAL A 69 -1.62 -12.14 -18.11
C VAL A 69 -2.71 -12.16 -17.05
N ASN A 70 -2.77 -13.24 -16.27
CA ASN A 70 -3.72 -13.41 -15.18
C ASN A 70 -2.96 -13.72 -13.89
N LEU A 71 -2.77 -12.71 -13.06
CA LEU A 71 -1.93 -12.80 -11.86
C LEU A 71 -2.73 -12.48 -10.62
N ASN A 72 -2.36 -13.12 -9.52
CA ASN A 72 -2.83 -12.79 -8.18
C ASN A 72 -1.67 -12.30 -7.34
N CYS A 73 -1.87 -11.20 -6.64
CA CYS A 73 -0.98 -10.74 -5.59
C CYS A 73 -1.64 -11.01 -4.25
N THR A 74 -0.95 -11.69 -3.35
CA THR A 74 -1.42 -12.04 -2.02
C THR A 74 -0.51 -11.41 -0.97
N SER A 75 -1.05 -10.66 -0.02
CA SER A 75 -0.26 -10.08 1.08
C SER A 75 0.06 -11.11 2.17
N GLY A 76 1.10 -10.87 2.95
CA GLY A 76 1.27 -11.53 4.24
C GLY A 76 0.12 -11.21 5.21
N LEU A 77 0.02 -12.00 6.28
CA LEU A 77 -0.94 -11.79 7.37
C LEU A 77 -0.64 -10.48 8.09
N SER A 78 -1.67 -9.65 8.26
CA SER A 78 -1.53 -8.33 8.85
C SER A 78 -2.81 -7.84 9.52
N TYR A 79 -2.68 -6.78 10.33
CA TYR A 79 -3.81 -6.02 10.87
C TYR A 79 -3.40 -4.54 10.97
N PRO A 80 -4.11 -3.60 10.31
CA PRO A 80 -5.22 -3.79 9.37
C PRO A 80 -4.80 -4.52 8.08
N PRO A 81 -5.74 -4.92 7.20
CA PRO A 81 -5.39 -5.56 5.94
C PRO A 81 -4.55 -4.62 5.07
N ALA A 82 -3.52 -5.17 4.43
CA ALA A 82 -2.68 -4.40 3.51
C ALA A 82 -3.47 -3.96 2.27
N ARG A 83 -3.22 -2.75 1.79
CA ARG A 83 -3.72 -2.30 0.48
C ARG A 83 -2.74 -2.73 -0.60
N LEU A 84 -3.24 -3.42 -1.62
CA LEU A 84 -2.44 -3.90 -2.74
C LEU A 84 -2.56 -2.97 -3.93
N LYS A 85 -1.43 -2.69 -4.59
CA LYS A 85 -1.39 -1.87 -5.82
C LYS A 85 -0.55 -2.54 -6.87
N TRP A 86 -1.09 -2.61 -8.08
CA TRP A 86 -0.38 -3.13 -9.25
C TRP A 86 0.31 -2.02 -10.03
N PHE A 87 1.48 -2.34 -10.56
CA PHE A 87 2.22 -1.50 -11.48
C PHE A 87 2.69 -2.32 -12.67
N VAL A 88 2.45 -1.80 -13.88
CA VAL A 88 2.97 -2.35 -15.13
C VAL A 88 3.96 -1.34 -15.68
N ASN A 89 5.23 -1.73 -15.79
CA ASN A 89 6.33 -0.83 -16.19
C ASN A 89 6.36 0.50 -15.43
N ASN A 90 6.16 0.43 -14.11
CA ASN A 90 6.09 1.56 -13.18
C ASN A 90 4.84 2.46 -13.32
N GLU A 91 3.93 2.18 -14.24
CA GLU A 91 2.61 2.83 -14.31
C GLU A 91 1.62 2.09 -13.41
N GLN A 92 0.93 2.80 -12.50
CA GLN A 92 -0.06 2.19 -11.63
C GLN A 92 -1.28 1.78 -12.43
N VAL A 93 -1.73 0.54 -12.25
CA VAL A 93 -2.96 0.02 -12.85
C VAL A 93 -3.94 -0.41 -11.78
N GLY A 94 -5.23 -0.37 -12.10
CA GLY A 94 -6.28 -0.89 -11.23
C GLY A 94 -6.26 -2.42 -11.19
N PRO A 95 -6.61 -3.03 -10.05
CA PRO A 95 -6.88 -4.46 -10.01
C PRO A 95 -8.17 -4.79 -10.77
N ASP A 96 -8.26 -6.02 -11.26
CA ASP A 96 -9.49 -6.58 -11.84
C ASP A 96 -10.50 -6.93 -10.73
N TYR A 97 -9.98 -7.40 -9.59
CA TYR A 97 -10.75 -7.62 -8.37
C TYR A 97 -9.85 -7.52 -7.13
N GLU A 98 -10.47 -7.24 -5.98
CA GLU A 98 -9.82 -7.22 -4.67
C GLU A 98 -10.63 -8.08 -3.70
N ASP A 99 -9.94 -8.76 -2.78
CA ASP A 99 -10.56 -9.56 -1.74
C ASP A 99 -9.72 -9.50 -0.44
N VAL A 100 -10.36 -9.76 0.70
CA VAL A 100 -9.72 -9.81 2.02
C VAL A 100 -10.16 -11.06 2.77
N VAL A 101 -9.20 -11.94 3.03
CA VAL A 101 -9.42 -13.18 3.77
C VAL A 101 -8.98 -12.99 5.22
N LYS A 102 -9.85 -13.36 6.16
CA LYS A 102 -9.57 -13.29 7.60
C LYS A 102 -9.14 -14.67 8.13
N ILE A 103 -7.96 -14.74 8.75
CA ILE A 103 -7.37 -15.97 9.30
C ILE A 103 -6.97 -15.69 10.76
N HIS A 104 -7.62 -16.37 11.71
CA HIS A 104 -7.36 -16.23 13.16
C HIS A 104 -7.29 -14.79 13.69
N GLY A 105 -8.10 -13.87 13.13
CA GLY A 105 -8.14 -12.47 13.55
C GLY A 105 -7.20 -11.53 12.77
N LEU A 106 -6.29 -12.09 11.97
CA LEU A 106 -5.46 -11.37 11.02
C LEU A 106 -6.09 -11.40 9.63
N MET A 107 -5.58 -10.56 8.74
CA MET A 107 -6.12 -10.40 7.40
C MET A 107 -5.03 -10.52 6.34
N THR A 108 -5.37 -11.19 5.25
CA THR A 108 -4.59 -11.28 4.02
C THR A 108 -5.40 -10.68 2.90
N SER A 109 -4.83 -9.71 2.19
CA SER A 109 -5.44 -9.10 1.01
C SER A 109 -5.00 -9.83 -0.25
N ILE A 110 -5.90 -9.91 -1.22
CA ILE A 110 -5.65 -10.48 -2.55
C ILE A 110 -6.09 -9.45 -3.59
N ALA A 111 -5.25 -9.23 -4.60
CA ALA A 111 -5.57 -8.38 -5.75
C ALA A 111 -5.28 -9.14 -7.05
N GLY A 112 -6.29 -9.31 -7.88
CA GLY A 112 -6.17 -9.91 -9.21
C GLY A 112 -5.80 -8.88 -10.27
N LEU A 113 -4.98 -9.28 -11.24
CA LEU A 113 -4.63 -8.49 -12.41
C LEU A 113 -4.88 -9.31 -13.68
N ARG A 114 -5.78 -8.80 -14.53
CA ARG A 114 -6.03 -9.34 -15.87
C ARG A 114 -5.62 -8.32 -16.92
N LEU A 115 -4.51 -8.59 -17.62
CA LEU A 115 -3.92 -7.67 -18.59
C LEU A 115 -3.75 -8.34 -19.95
N LYS A 116 -4.36 -7.79 -21.00
CA LYS A 116 -4.05 -8.18 -22.37
C LYS A 116 -2.70 -7.59 -22.79
N VAL A 117 -1.75 -8.44 -23.14
CA VAL A 117 -0.40 -8.04 -23.52
C VAL A 117 -0.43 -7.31 -24.85
N ALA A 118 0.07 -6.08 -24.87
CA ALA A 118 0.16 -5.22 -26.04
C ALA A 118 1.62 -4.83 -26.29
N PRO A 119 2.00 -4.45 -27.53
CA PRO A 119 3.38 -4.09 -27.84
C PRO A 119 3.95 -2.98 -26.95
N LYS A 120 3.09 -2.04 -26.51
CA LYS A 120 3.46 -0.94 -25.60
C LYS A 120 3.88 -1.39 -24.20
N HIS A 121 3.48 -2.59 -23.77
CA HIS A 121 3.85 -3.13 -22.47
C HIS A 121 5.24 -3.77 -22.45
N PHE A 122 5.91 -3.91 -23.59
CA PHE A 122 7.30 -4.33 -23.64
C PHE A 122 8.22 -3.11 -23.72
N MET A 123 8.85 -2.76 -22.61
CA MET A 123 9.90 -1.75 -22.56
C MET A 123 11.25 -2.46 -22.57
N GLU A 124 12.11 -2.12 -23.53
CA GLU A 124 13.43 -2.76 -23.68
C GLU A 124 13.36 -4.30 -23.82
N GLY A 125 12.25 -4.83 -24.34
CA GLY A 125 12.03 -6.29 -24.48
C GLY A 125 11.54 -7.00 -23.21
N HIS A 126 11.17 -6.23 -22.19
CA HIS A 126 10.69 -6.76 -20.91
C HIS A 126 9.33 -6.20 -20.54
N LEU A 127 8.48 -7.06 -19.97
CA LEU A 127 7.27 -6.67 -19.27
C LEU A 127 7.56 -6.78 -17.77
N LYS A 128 7.49 -5.65 -17.06
CA LYS A 128 7.74 -5.56 -15.62
C LYS A 128 6.42 -5.41 -14.90
N ILE A 129 6.10 -6.35 -14.01
CA ILE A 129 4.90 -6.30 -13.18
C ILE A 129 5.33 -6.25 -11.72
N ARG A 130 4.79 -5.30 -10.97
CA ARG A 130 5.11 -5.11 -9.56
C ARG A 130 3.83 -4.98 -8.75
N CYS A 131 3.79 -5.67 -7.62
CA CYS A 131 2.74 -5.53 -6.64
C CYS A 131 3.31 -4.90 -5.38
N VAL A 132 2.65 -3.86 -4.87
CA VAL A 132 3.05 -3.17 -3.62
C VAL A 132 1.94 -3.37 -2.59
N ALA A 133 2.33 -3.87 -1.41
CA ALA A 133 1.49 -3.96 -0.24
C ALA A 133 1.80 -2.79 0.70
N THR A 134 0.77 -2.09 1.15
CA THR A 134 0.91 -0.92 2.04
C THR A 134 -0.03 -1.02 3.22
N ILE A 135 0.50 -0.84 4.43
CA ILE A 135 -0.29 -0.67 5.65
C ILE A 135 -0.06 0.74 6.17
N SER A 136 -1.16 1.47 6.36
CA SER A 136 -1.13 2.86 6.79
C SER A 136 -2.00 3.06 8.02
N ALA A 137 -1.51 3.86 8.98
CA ALA A 137 -2.24 4.30 10.18
C ALA A 137 -3.34 5.33 9.91
N MET A 138 -3.96 5.27 8.73
CA MET A 138 -4.98 6.22 8.34
C MET A 138 -6.30 5.77 8.96
N SER A 139 -6.57 6.26 10.17
CA SER A 139 -7.94 6.39 10.66
C SER A 139 -8.75 7.07 9.55
N ALA A 140 -9.85 6.46 9.11
CA ALA A 140 -10.86 7.17 8.35
C ALA A 140 -11.13 8.51 9.07
N PRO A 141 -11.27 9.65 8.36
CA PRO A 141 -11.69 10.88 9.02
C PRO A 141 -13.00 10.57 9.72
N THR A 142 -12.98 10.53 11.04
CA THR A 142 -14.17 10.41 11.86
C THR A 142 -15.02 11.59 11.45
N SER A 143 -16.11 11.34 10.72
CA SER A 143 -17.15 12.32 10.37
C SER A 143 -17.96 12.77 11.59
N GLY A 144 -17.35 12.71 12.77
CA GLY A 144 -17.90 13.20 14.02
C GLY A 144 -17.54 14.67 14.21
N PRO A 145 -18.42 15.46 14.85
CA PRO A 145 -18.09 16.84 15.20
C PRO A 145 -16.83 16.87 16.08
N PRO A 146 -15.93 17.85 15.90
CA PRO A 146 -14.80 18.04 16.80
C PRO A 146 -15.35 18.20 18.23
N THR A 147 -14.95 17.31 19.13
CA THR A 147 -15.30 17.46 20.54
C THR A 147 -14.67 18.76 21.05
N PRO A 148 -15.46 19.63 21.70
CA PRO A 148 -14.92 20.88 22.21
C PRO A 148 -13.80 20.58 23.20
N PRO A 149 -12.67 21.34 23.17
CA PRO A 149 -11.61 21.18 24.14
C PRO A 149 -12.18 21.43 25.54
N VAL A 150 -12.11 20.43 26.41
CA VAL A 150 -12.51 20.56 27.81
C VAL A 150 -11.62 21.64 28.44
N PRO A 151 -12.18 22.67 29.11
CA PRO A 151 -11.36 23.70 29.74
C PRO A 151 -10.50 23.09 30.85
N SER A 152 -9.20 23.08 30.66
CA SER A 152 -8.24 22.75 31.71
C SER A 152 -8.13 23.93 32.68
N PRO A 153 -8.26 23.76 34.00
CA PRO A 153 -7.73 24.75 34.93
C PRO A 153 -6.22 24.84 34.69
N VAL A 154 -5.75 26.05 34.42
CA VAL A 154 -4.34 26.34 34.14
C VAL A 154 -3.54 26.10 35.43
N LEU A 155 -2.99 24.91 35.60
CA LEU A 155 -1.72 24.76 36.30
C LEU A 155 -0.65 24.64 35.22
N GLN A 156 0.14 25.69 35.09
CA GLN A 156 1.11 25.89 34.04
C GLN A 156 2.25 24.87 34.15
N HIS A 157 2.08 23.72 33.51
CA HIS A 157 3.18 22.89 33.04
C HIS A 157 3.01 22.73 31.53
N GLN A 158 4.06 23.12 30.82
CA GLN A 158 4.10 23.22 29.37
C GLN A 158 3.49 21.99 28.70
N ARG A 159 2.55 22.21 27.79
CA ARG A 159 2.07 21.18 26.87
C ARG A 159 3.28 20.68 26.09
N LEU A 160 3.79 19.50 26.42
CA LEU A 160 4.40 18.67 25.39
C LEU A 160 3.23 18.25 24.51
N ALA A 161 3.13 18.89 23.34
CA ALA A 161 2.26 18.41 22.29
C ALA A 161 2.52 16.90 22.18
N ALA A 162 1.48 16.09 22.36
CA ALA A 162 1.52 14.73 21.88
C ALA A 162 1.73 14.86 20.37
N SER A 163 2.99 14.79 19.95
CA SER A 163 3.34 14.71 18.54
C SER A 163 2.49 13.58 17.97
N PRO A 164 1.72 13.80 16.89
CA PRO A 164 1.03 12.71 16.23
C PRO A 164 2.08 11.62 15.98
N PRO A 165 1.80 10.34 16.32
CA PRO A 165 2.78 9.29 16.14
C PRO A 165 3.23 9.30 14.68
N PRO A 166 4.54 9.10 14.41
CA PRO A 166 5.05 9.10 13.05
C PRO A 166 4.20 8.13 12.21
N HIS A 167 3.73 8.60 11.07
CA HIS A 167 2.97 7.81 10.10
C HIS A 167 3.81 6.58 9.73
N HIS A 168 3.62 5.46 10.44
CA HIS A 168 4.35 4.24 10.18
C HIS A 168 3.70 3.58 8.97
N LEU A 169 4.11 4.05 7.79
CA LEU A 169 3.73 3.47 6.52
C LEU A 169 4.64 2.28 6.26
N ASP A 170 4.15 1.07 6.54
CA ASP A 170 4.87 -0.14 6.17
C ASP A 170 4.58 -0.47 4.71
N THR A 171 5.64 -0.53 3.89
CA THR A 171 5.53 -0.78 2.44
C THR A 171 6.44 -1.93 2.06
N LYS A 172 5.86 -2.97 1.44
CA LYS A 172 6.53 -4.16 0.93
C LYS A 172 6.18 -4.38 -0.54
N GLU A 173 7.07 -4.98 -1.32
CA GLU A 173 6.82 -5.16 -2.75
C GLU A 173 7.31 -6.50 -3.28
N ALA A 174 6.59 -7.02 -4.28
CA ALA A 174 7.03 -8.12 -5.11
C ALA A 174 7.12 -7.70 -6.56
N LEU A 175 8.13 -8.23 -7.23
CA LEU A 175 8.50 -7.86 -8.57
C LEU A 175 8.62 -9.10 -9.44
N TYR A 176 7.95 -9.06 -10.58
CA TYR A 176 7.93 -10.11 -11.56
C TYR A 176 8.34 -9.56 -12.93
N PHE A 177 9.34 -10.19 -13.56
CA PHE A 177 9.86 -9.80 -14.85
C PHE A 177 9.63 -10.90 -15.89
N VAL A 178 9.02 -10.51 -17.00
CA VAL A 178 8.83 -11.38 -18.16
C VAL A 178 9.73 -10.90 -19.29
N ARG A 179 10.51 -11.81 -19.87
CA ARG A 179 11.15 -11.58 -21.17
C ARG A 179 10.15 -11.87 -22.27
N GLY A 180 9.93 -10.91 -23.16
CA GLY A 180 9.03 -11.13 -24.30
C GLY A 180 9.49 -10.39 -25.53
N SER A 181 9.32 -11.03 -26.67
CA SER A 181 9.60 -10.44 -27.98
C SER A 181 8.36 -9.69 -28.46
N SER A 182 8.43 -8.37 -28.49
CA SER A 182 7.53 -7.58 -29.33
C SER A 182 7.87 -7.95 -30.77
N CYS A 183 7.07 -8.83 -31.38
CA CYS A 183 7.19 -9.14 -32.81
C CYS A 183 6.75 -7.90 -33.58
N ARG A 184 7.66 -6.93 -33.69
CA ARG A 184 7.52 -5.82 -34.61
C ARG A 184 7.62 -6.47 -35.98
N SER A 185 6.46 -6.80 -36.57
CA SER A 185 6.37 -7.08 -37.99
C SER A 185 6.99 -5.87 -38.67
N ARG A 186 8.26 -6.00 -39.05
CA ARG A 186 8.83 -5.18 -40.11
C ARG A 186 7.91 -5.51 -41.28
N LYS A 187 6.92 -4.67 -41.53
CA LYS A 187 6.40 -4.52 -42.89
C LYS A 187 7.64 -4.13 -43.68
N SER A 188 8.31 -5.12 -44.25
CA SER A 188 9.39 -4.90 -45.18
C SER A 188 8.84 -3.94 -46.21
N VAL A 189 9.33 -2.70 -46.19
CA VAL A 189 9.21 -1.76 -47.30
C VAL A 189 10.14 -2.29 -48.40
N LEU A 190 9.91 -3.51 -48.86
CA LEU A 190 10.52 -4.09 -50.05
C LEU A 190 9.59 -3.96 -51.26
N TYR A 191 8.36 -3.44 -51.10
CA TYR A 191 7.38 -3.34 -52.18
C TYR A 191 7.32 -1.98 -52.90
N LEU A 192 8.11 -0.97 -52.51
CA LEU A 192 8.06 0.36 -53.15
C LEU A 192 9.30 0.76 -53.96
N ILE A 193 10.42 0.04 -53.82
CA ILE A 193 11.66 0.33 -54.57
C ILE A 193 11.75 -0.36 -55.94
N LEU A 194 10.95 -1.41 -56.20
CA LEU A 194 10.93 -2.07 -57.52
C LEU A 194 9.98 -1.40 -58.53
N GLY A 195 9.11 -0.48 -58.10
CA GLY A 195 8.17 0.23 -58.98
C GLY A 195 8.73 1.50 -59.64
N LEU A 196 9.83 2.06 -59.12
CA LEU A 196 10.40 3.32 -59.63
C LEU A 196 11.46 3.13 -60.73
N SER A 197 12.01 1.92 -60.90
CA SER A 197 12.98 1.65 -61.99
C SER A 197 12.33 1.31 -63.33
N ILE A 198 11.03 1.02 -63.38
CA ILE A 198 10.35 0.62 -64.64
C ILE A 198 9.79 1.84 -65.40
N ILE A 199 9.56 2.98 -64.73
CA ILE A 199 8.97 4.16 -65.37
C ILE A 199 10.03 5.00 -66.13
N ASN A 200 11.31 4.94 -65.74
CA ASN A 200 12.36 5.77 -66.34
C ASN A 200 12.98 5.22 -67.64
N THR A 201 12.56 4.05 -68.13
CA THR A 201 13.00 3.51 -69.43
C THR A 201 12.04 3.79 -70.59
N TRP A 202 10.93 4.50 -70.36
CA TRP A 202 9.92 4.82 -71.38
C TRP A 202 9.86 6.31 -71.80
N LEU A 203 10.78 7.15 -71.35
CA LEU A 203 10.80 8.59 -71.68
C LEU A 203 12.02 9.08 -72.50
N ASN A 204 12.92 8.20 -72.93
CA ASN A 204 14.04 8.54 -73.82
C ASN A 204 14.00 7.73 -75.14
N THR A 205 12.92 7.89 -75.88
CA THR A 205 12.86 7.66 -77.35
C THR A 205 12.64 8.99 -78.04
#